data_AF-A0A9P7L0I6-F1
#
_entry.id   AF-A0A9P7L0I6-F1
#
_cell.length_a   1.000
_cell.length_b   1.000
_cell.length_c   1.000
_cell.angle_alpha   90.00
_cell.angle_beta   90.00
_cell.angle_gamma   90.00
#
_symmetry.space_group_name_H-M   'P 1'
#
loop_
_entity.id
_entity.type
_entity.pdbx_description
1 polymer ?
#
loop_
_entity_poly.entity_id
_entity_poly.type
_entity_poly.pdbx_seq_one_letter_code
_entity_poly.pdbx_strand_id
1 'polypeptide(L)'
;MGHSTATTLDSPSDSHVKIELMRERRATATKIRPGTAAMSNSDMFKLPTTGKPLARSWKTHFSSESNRPPCILKQAAGYINTPGLISLGGGLPSSEYFPISEIAMRISTPANLSEKQNPLDSPVSTAQVARIGKHDTASGTSDYDISIAFNYGQATGSPQMMRWVTEHVDLVYNPPYADWAVCLTVGSTGALEQTVRMLCDRFKNDSVLTEEYTFATAMETFVPQGIKTFGVKMDEEGLLPSHMDHVLATWDEGARMRVTSSGLST
;
A
#
# COMPACT_ATOMS: atom_id res chain seq x y z
N MET A 1 24.72 5.73 -28.65
CA MET A 1 25.28 6.46 -27.49
C MET A 1 24.09 7.14 -26.81
N GLY A 2 23.45 6.63 -25.77
CA GLY A 2 23.88 5.74 -24.71
C GLY A 2 23.59 6.43 -23.38
N HIS A 3 22.32 6.57 -23.00
CA HIS A 3 21.89 6.95 -21.64
C HIS A 3 20.58 6.21 -21.30
N SER A 4 20.73 4.92 -21.02
CA SER A 4 19.75 4.17 -20.23
C SER A 4 19.84 4.70 -18.79
N THR A 5 18.83 5.40 -18.32
CA THR A 5 18.65 5.68 -16.90
C THR A 5 18.12 4.42 -16.23
N ALA A 6 18.99 3.42 -16.09
CA ALA A 6 18.86 2.47 -15.01
C ALA A 6 18.90 3.29 -13.71
N THR A 7 17.80 3.28 -12.97
CA THR A 7 17.76 3.78 -11.59
C THR A 7 18.89 3.08 -10.85
N THR A 8 20.00 3.76 -10.66
CA THR A 8 21.11 3.26 -9.85
C THR A 8 20.54 3.02 -8.47
N LEU A 9 20.38 1.75 -8.10
CA LEU A 9 20.21 1.35 -6.70
C LEU A 9 21.19 2.18 -5.89
N ASP A 10 20.66 3.00 -4.98
CA ASP A 10 21.44 3.84 -4.06
C ASP A 10 22.67 3.06 -3.59
N SER A 11 23.83 3.71 -3.61
CA SER A 11 25.11 3.06 -3.29
C SER A 11 24.98 2.22 -2.00
N PRO A 12 25.68 1.08 -1.87
CA PRO A 12 25.59 0.22 -0.68
C PRO A 12 25.78 0.99 0.65
N SER A 13 26.54 2.09 0.63
CA SER A 13 26.74 2.95 1.79
C SER A 13 25.46 3.62 2.32
N ASP A 14 24.51 3.97 1.44
CA ASP A 14 23.30 4.70 1.82
C ASP A 14 22.24 3.77 2.42
N SER A 15 22.07 2.56 1.88
CA SER A 15 21.13 1.58 2.42
C SER A 15 21.54 1.07 3.81
N HIS A 16 22.83 0.86 4.05
CA HIS A 16 23.36 0.49 5.37
C HIS A 16 23.08 1.58 6.43
N VAL A 17 23.31 2.86 6.07
CA VAL A 17 23.02 3.99 6.96
C VAL A 17 21.52 4.09 7.26
N LYS A 18 20.66 3.94 6.25
CA LYS A 18 19.20 3.93 6.43
C LYS A 18 18.75 2.80 7.37
N ILE A 19 19.29 1.59 7.21
CA ILE A 19 18.97 0.44 8.07
C ILE A 19 19.36 0.71 9.53
N GLU A 20 20.53 1.28 9.77
CA GLU A 20 20.97 1.58 11.14
C GLU A 20 20.11 2.67 11.77
N LEU A 21 19.79 3.73 11.03
CA LEU A 21 18.86 4.77 11.48
C LEU A 21 17.47 4.21 11.82
N MET A 22 16.96 3.25 11.04
CA MET A 22 15.71 2.56 11.36
C MET A 22 15.81 1.77 12.67
N ARG A 23 16.94 1.08 12.92
CA ARG A 23 17.16 0.36 14.18
C ARG A 23 17.21 1.30 15.38
N GLU A 24 17.95 2.40 15.26
CA GLU A 24 18.02 3.44 16.30
C GLU A 24 16.63 4.00 16.61
N ARG A 25 15.88 4.41 15.57
CA ARG A 25 14.52 4.93 15.72
C ARG A 25 13.59 3.93 16.41
N ARG A 26 13.66 2.65 16.03
CA ARG A 26 12.87 1.57 16.68
C ARG A 26 13.26 1.38 18.15
N ALA A 27 14.54 1.54 18.50
CA ALA A 27 15.02 1.42 19.87
C ALA A 27 14.58 2.60 20.75
N THR A 28 14.49 3.80 20.19
CA THR A 28 14.09 5.02 20.91
C THR A 28 12.59 5.30 20.88
N ALA A 29 11.87 4.76 19.89
CA ALA A 29 10.42 4.86 19.83
C ALA A 29 9.79 4.07 20.99
N THR A 30 8.74 4.63 21.61
CA THR A 30 7.92 3.91 22.58
C THR A 30 7.55 2.55 21.99
N LYS A 31 7.90 1.44 22.68
CA LYS A 31 7.60 0.09 22.19
C LYS A 31 6.15 0.02 21.76
N ILE A 32 5.94 -0.19 20.46
CA ILE A 32 4.60 -0.24 19.88
C ILE A 32 4.02 -1.58 20.29
N ARG A 33 3.20 -1.56 21.34
CA ARG A 33 2.30 -2.67 21.71
C ARG A 33 0.88 -2.24 21.41
N PRO A 34 0.52 -2.15 20.12
CA PRO A 34 -0.77 -1.65 19.73
C PRO A 34 -1.82 -2.68 20.12
N GLY A 35 -2.84 -2.27 20.86
CA GLY A 35 -4.00 -3.11 21.11
C GLY A 35 -4.83 -3.36 19.86
N THR A 36 -5.94 -4.07 20.03
CA THR A 36 -6.93 -4.31 18.97
C THR A 36 -7.35 -3.01 18.28
N ALA A 37 -7.36 -3.03 16.94
CA ALA A 37 -7.73 -1.91 16.09
C ALA A 37 -6.97 -0.59 16.37
N ALA A 38 -5.72 -0.65 16.85
CA ALA A 38 -4.92 0.55 17.07
C ALA A 38 -4.72 1.37 15.79
N MET A 39 -4.82 2.69 15.92
CA MET A 39 -4.56 3.63 14.85
C MET A 39 -3.08 3.68 14.51
N SER A 40 -2.76 3.71 13.22
CA SER A 40 -1.40 3.86 12.72
C SER A 40 -1.40 4.47 11.33
N ASN A 41 -0.37 5.25 11.03
CA ASN A 41 -0.10 5.83 9.72
C ASN A 41 1.41 5.78 9.42
N SER A 42 1.81 6.12 8.20
CA SER A 42 3.21 6.09 7.79
C SER A 42 4.09 7.08 8.56
N ASP A 43 3.58 8.26 8.93
CA ASP A 43 4.38 9.30 9.62
C ASP A 43 4.97 8.83 10.96
N MET A 44 4.36 7.80 11.57
CA MET A 44 4.89 7.15 12.76
C MET A 44 6.21 6.39 12.51
N PHE A 45 6.51 6.02 11.27
CA PHE A 45 7.59 5.09 10.92
C PHE A 45 8.60 5.64 9.90
N LYS A 46 8.21 6.63 9.11
CA LYS A 46 9.09 7.22 8.10
C LYS A 46 10.44 7.62 8.69
N LEU A 47 11.48 7.51 7.88
CA LEU A 47 12.72 8.23 8.08
C LEU A 47 12.48 9.75 8.00
N PRO A 48 13.39 10.58 8.54
CA PRO A 48 13.27 12.03 8.45
C PRO A 48 13.07 12.51 7.01
N THR A 49 12.02 13.29 6.78
CA THR A 49 11.67 13.87 5.48
C THR A 49 12.11 15.33 5.36
N THR A 50 13.04 15.77 6.20
CA THR A 50 13.52 17.16 6.28
C THR A 50 14.00 17.65 4.92
N GLY A 51 13.50 18.81 4.48
CA GLY A 51 13.86 19.43 3.20
C GLY A 51 13.07 18.92 1.99
N LYS A 52 12.26 17.86 2.12
CA LYS A 52 11.38 17.39 1.03
C LYS A 52 10.12 18.27 0.94
N PRO A 53 9.67 18.65 -0.27
CA PRO A 53 8.42 19.41 -0.44
C PRO A 53 7.19 18.56 -0.11
N LEU A 54 6.05 19.22 0.12
CA LEU A 54 4.75 18.55 0.16
C LEU A 54 4.26 18.22 -1.26
N ALA A 55 3.43 17.18 -1.38
CA ALA A 55 2.74 16.85 -2.61
C ALA A 55 1.79 17.97 -3.03
N ARG A 56 1.52 18.04 -4.34
CA ARG A 56 0.47 18.91 -4.87
C ARG A 56 -0.91 18.43 -4.43
N SER A 57 -1.85 19.36 -4.34
CA SER A 57 -3.23 19.00 -3.99
C SER A 57 -3.95 18.32 -5.16
N TRP A 58 -4.59 17.17 -4.88
CA TRP A 58 -5.41 16.41 -5.82
C TRP A 58 -6.91 16.65 -5.65
N LYS A 59 -7.34 17.59 -4.81
CA LYS A 59 -8.76 17.79 -4.44
C LYS A 59 -9.70 17.96 -5.63
N THR A 60 -9.23 18.56 -6.72
CA THR A 60 -10.02 18.78 -7.95
C THR A 60 -10.11 17.57 -8.87
N HIS A 61 -9.35 16.50 -8.60
CA HIS A 61 -9.26 15.30 -9.42
C HIS A 61 -10.07 14.14 -8.86
N PHE A 62 -10.59 14.27 -7.64
CA PHE A 62 -11.41 13.22 -7.04
C PHE A 62 -12.77 13.12 -7.75
N SER A 63 -13.22 11.89 -7.93
CA SER A 63 -14.56 11.57 -8.40
C SER A 63 -15.62 12.09 -7.42
N SER A 64 -16.86 12.23 -7.89
CA SER A 64 -17.97 12.60 -7.02
C SER A 64 -18.21 11.56 -5.91
N GLU A 65 -17.94 10.27 -6.20
CA GLU A 65 -18.04 9.17 -5.24
C GLU A 65 -17.04 9.28 -4.09
N SER A 66 -15.89 9.92 -4.32
CA SER A 66 -14.81 10.06 -3.33
C SER A 66 -15.13 11.03 -2.21
N ASN A 67 -16.23 11.78 -2.30
CA ASN A 67 -16.72 12.64 -1.22
C ASN A 67 -17.35 11.79 -0.09
N ARG A 68 -16.53 10.92 0.52
CA ARG A 68 -16.92 9.96 1.55
C ARG A 68 -16.67 10.54 2.93
N PRO A 69 -17.68 10.57 3.82
CA PRO A 69 -17.47 11.03 5.18
C PRO A 69 -16.59 10.04 5.97
N PRO A 70 -15.84 10.53 6.97
CA PRO A 70 -15.10 9.66 7.86
C PRO A 70 -16.02 8.71 8.63
N CYS A 71 -15.55 7.49 8.89
CA CYS A 71 -16.32 6.49 9.64
C CYS A 71 -16.57 6.96 11.09
N ILE A 72 -17.85 7.09 11.46
CA ILE A 72 -18.29 7.58 12.78
C ILE A 72 -17.77 6.68 13.91
N LEU A 73 -17.85 5.35 13.73
CA LEU A 73 -17.38 4.40 14.75
C LEU A 73 -15.87 4.51 14.99
N LYS A 74 -15.09 4.85 13.97
CA LYS A 74 -13.65 5.12 14.11
C LYS A 74 -13.37 6.44 14.82
N GLN A 75 -14.19 7.46 14.61
CA GLN A 75 -14.09 8.69 15.41
C GLN A 75 -14.36 8.42 16.89
N ALA A 76 -15.31 7.53 17.19
CA ALA A 76 -15.60 7.10 18.56
C ALA A 76 -14.41 6.38 19.24
N ALA A 77 -13.52 5.75 18.47
CA ALA A 77 -12.32 5.09 19.00
C ALA A 77 -11.38 6.04 19.75
N GLY A 78 -11.40 7.35 19.45
CA GLY A 78 -10.63 8.36 20.18
C GLY A 78 -11.01 8.45 21.67
N TYR A 79 -12.25 8.10 22.04
CA TYR A 79 -12.71 8.11 23.43
C TYR A 79 -12.35 6.82 24.17
N ILE A 80 -12.10 5.71 23.46
CA ILE A 80 -11.86 4.37 24.05
C ILE A 80 -10.57 4.34 24.90
N ASN A 81 -9.58 5.18 24.57
CA ASN A 81 -8.33 5.28 25.33
C ASN A 81 -8.44 6.13 26.61
N THR A 82 -9.64 6.60 26.98
CA THR A 82 -9.85 7.37 28.22
C THR A 82 -9.62 6.46 29.43
N PRO A 83 -8.66 6.76 30.33
CA PRO A 83 -8.40 5.94 31.50
C PRO A 83 -9.65 5.75 32.36
N GLY A 84 -9.95 4.50 32.74
CA GLY A 84 -11.12 4.16 33.56
C GLY A 84 -12.45 4.04 32.81
N LEU A 85 -12.48 4.31 31.50
CA LEU A 85 -13.68 4.13 30.69
C LEU A 85 -13.85 2.67 30.26
N ILE A 86 -14.99 2.06 30.57
CA ILE A 86 -15.41 0.79 29.98
C ILE A 86 -16.14 1.12 28.67
N SER A 87 -15.56 0.72 27.54
CA SER A 87 -16.19 0.94 26.23
C SER A 87 -17.29 -0.11 25.97
N LEU A 88 -18.54 0.35 25.85
CA LEU A 88 -19.68 -0.44 25.35
C LEU A 88 -20.10 -0.02 23.93
N GLY A 89 -19.36 0.90 23.30
CA GLY A 89 -19.71 1.45 21.99
C GLY A 89 -19.11 0.70 20.81
N GLY A 90 -18.05 -0.09 21.03
CA GLY A 90 -17.38 -0.87 19.99
C GLY A 90 -18.01 -2.25 19.80
N GLY A 91 -18.08 -2.71 18.55
CA GLY A 91 -18.51 -4.07 18.19
C GLY A 91 -17.35 -5.09 18.11
N LEU A 92 -16.38 -4.99 19.02
CA LEU A 92 -15.19 -5.87 19.03
C LEU A 92 -15.50 -7.15 19.83
N PRO A 93 -15.55 -8.34 19.19
CA PRO A 93 -15.80 -9.58 19.92
C PRO A 93 -14.67 -9.91 20.90
N SER A 94 -15.02 -10.57 22.01
CA SER A 94 -14.02 -11.15 22.92
C SER A 94 -13.18 -12.18 22.17
N SER A 95 -11.87 -12.06 22.30
CA SER A 95 -10.96 -13.02 21.67
C SER A 95 -11.11 -14.43 22.24
N GLU A 96 -11.72 -14.63 23.41
CA GLU A 96 -12.02 -15.96 23.98
C GLU A 96 -12.79 -16.85 23.00
N TYR A 97 -13.62 -16.26 22.14
CA TYR A 97 -14.40 -16.96 21.14
C TYR A 97 -13.63 -17.30 19.85
N PHE A 98 -12.36 -16.90 19.72
CA PHE A 98 -11.52 -17.26 18.58
C PHE A 98 -10.93 -18.67 18.82
N PRO A 99 -11.28 -19.69 18.01
CA PRO A 99 -10.95 -21.09 18.26
C PRO A 99 -9.54 -21.47 17.78
N ILE A 100 -8.59 -20.53 17.80
CA ILE A 100 -7.19 -20.74 17.40
C ILE A 100 -6.31 -20.15 18.49
N SER A 101 -5.49 -21.01 19.11
CA SER A 101 -4.56 -20.63 20.19
C SER A 101 -3.16 -20.30 19.69
N GLU A 102 -2.73 -20.91 18.59
CA GLU A 102 -1.41 -20.72 18.02
C GLU A 102 -1.43 -21.00 16.50
N ILE A 103 -0.61 -20.26 15.76
CA ILE A 103 -0.25 -20.54 14.37
C ILE A 103 1.26 -20.74 14.31
N ALA A 104 1.70 -21.83 13.69
CA ALA A 104 3.11 -22.11 13.45
C ALA A 104 3.37 -22.23 11.94
N MET A 105 4.35 -21.48 11.44
CA MET A 105 4.74 -21.44 10.03
C MET A 105 6.21 -21.80 9.90
N ARG A 106 6.52 -22.73 8.99
CA ARG A 106 7.91 -23.02 8.60
C ARG A 106 8.31 -22.01 7.52
N ILE A 107 9.38 -21.27 7.75
CA ILE A 107 9.87 -20.24 6.83
C ILE A 107 11.32 -20.52 6.46
N SER A 108 11.69 -20.18 5.22
CA SER A 108 13.08 -20.26 4.78
C SER A 108 13.91 -19.16 5.47
N THR A 109 15.14 -19.51 5.82
CA THR A 109 16.12 -18.53 6.31
C THR A 109 16.77 -17.82 5.12
N PRO A 110 17.33 -16.61 5.29
CA PRO A 110 18.04 -15.91 4.21
C PRO A 110 19.20 -16.72 3.58
N ALA A 111 19.83 -17.60 4.36
CA ALA A 111 20.88 -18.49 3.87
C ALA A 111 20.39 -19.62 2.95
N ASN A 112 19.07 -19.91 2.95
CA ASN A 112 18.45 -21.06 2.29
C ASN A 112 17.27 -20.65 1.39
N LEU A 113 17.41 -19.57 0.62
CA LEU A 113 16.34 -19.05 -0.26
C LEU A 113 16.26 -19.72 -1.63
N SER A 114 17.09 -20.73 -1.93
CA SER A 114 17.04 -21.38 -3.25
C SER A 114 15.75 -22.18 -3.43
N GLU A 115 15.07 -22.03 -4.56
CA GLU A 115 13.80 -22.74 -4.88
C GLU A 115 13.91 -24.27 -4.79
N LYS A 116 15.13 -24.81 -4.93
CA LYS A 116 15.43 -26.25 -4.80
C LYS A 116 15.42 -26.74 -3.35
N GLN A 117 15.42 -25.85 -2.37
CA GLN A 117 15.36 -26.17 -0.95
C GLN A 117 13.96 -25.83 -0.44
N ASN A 118 13.03 -26.78 -0.58
CA ASN A 118 11.72 -26.63 0.03
C ASN A 118 11.90 -26.61 1.56
N PRO A 119 11.42 -25.59 2.29
CA PRO A 119 11.52 -25.54 3.75
C PRO A 119 10.80 -26.72 4.43
N LEU A 120 9.88 -27.41 3.74
CA LEU A 120 9.27 -28.66 4.19
C LEU A 120 10.23 -29.85 4.18
N ASP A 121 11.17 -29.91 3.25
CA ASP A 121 12.11 -31.02 3.05
C ASP A 121 13.32 -30.94 4.00
N SER A 122 13.57 -29.76 4.57
CA SER A 122 14.59 -29.60 5.60
C SER A 122 14.19 -30.35 6.88
N PRO A 123 15.10 -31.06 7.56
CA PRO A 123 14.80 -31.67 8.85
C PRO A 123 14.36 -30.60 9.86
N VAL A 124 13.33 -30.91 10.67
CA VAL A 124 12.69 -29.98 11.63
C VAL A 124 13.69 -29.28 12.55
N SER A 125 14.83 -29.92 12.84
CA SER A 125 15.92 -29.37 13.65
C SER A 125 16.67 -28.18 13.03
N THR A 126 16.49 -27.92 11.73
CA THR A 126 17.19 -26.85 10.99
C THR A 126 16.25 -25.80 10.39
N ALA A 127 14.94 -26.02 10.45
CA ALA A 127 13.95 -25.11 9.89
C ALA A 127 13.62 -23.98 10.89
N GLN A 128 13.58 -22.73 10.40
CA GLN A 128 13.05 -21.63 11.19
C GLN A 128 11.52 -21.76 11.27
N VAL A 129 11.01 -21.93 12.49
CA VAL A 129 9.57 -21.98 12.76
C VAL A 129 9.15 -20.68 13.42
N ALA A 130 8.36 -19.87 12.71
CA ALA A 130 7.71 -18.70 13.27
C ALA A 130 6.42 -19.14 13.98
N ARG A 131 6.28 -18.82 15.26
CA ARG A 131 5.09 -19.11 16.07
C ARG A 131 4.43 -17.80 16.47
N ILE A 132 3.11 -17.78 16.42
CA ILE A 132 2.28 -16.67 16.88
C ILE A 132 1.20 -17.27 17.76
N GLY A 133 1.27 -17.01 19.05
CA GLY A 133 0.30 -17.39 20.05
C GLY A 133 -0.81 -16.35 20.21
N LYS A 134 -1.85 -16.74 20.93
CA LYS A 134 -2.88 -15.84 21.43
C LYS A 134 -2.35 -15.13 22.69
N HIS A 135 -2.41 -13.79 22.71
CA HIS A 135 -1.92 -12.93 23.81
C HIS A 135 -0.39 -12.83 23.97
N ASP A 136 0.39 -13.13 22.93
CA ASP A 136 1.85 -12.94 22.95
C ASP A 136 2.28 -11.49 23.24
N THR A 137 1.43 -10.50 22.92
CA THR A 137 1.75 -9.08 23.25
C THR A 137 1.69 -8.80 24.75
N ALA A 138 0.85 -9.52 25.49
CA ALA A 138 0.71 -9.39 26.94
C ALA A 138 1.92 -9.99 27.67
N SER A 139 2.42 -11.15 27.20
CA SER A 139 3.65 -11.78 27.70
C SER A 139 4.92 -11.09 27.17
N GLY A 140 4.82 -10.27 26.13
CA GLY A 140 5.94 -9.57 25.51
C GLY A 140 6.81 -10.46 24.62
N THR A 141 6.30 -11.63 24.20
CA THR A 141 6.98 -12.55 23.29
C THR A 141 6.88 -12.10 21.82
N SER A 142 5.86 -11.31 21.48
CA SER A 142 5.67 -10.73 20.14
C SER A 142 5.06 -9.33 20.22
N ASP A 143 5.30 -8.50 19.19
CA ASP A 143 4.61 -7.22 18.99
C ASP A 143 3.22 -7.39 18.35
N TYR A 144 2.88 -8.60 17.89
CA TYR A 144 1.60 -8.94 17.26
C TYR A 144 1.16 -10.36 17.64
N ASP A 145 -0.12 -10.54 17.97
CA ASP A 145 -0.65 -11.83 18.41
C ASP A 145 -2.03 -12.13 17.79
N ILE A 146 -2.49 -13.37 17.96
CA ILE A 146 -3.77 -13.84 17.38
C ILE A 146 -4.97 -13.05 17.89
N SER A 147 -4.99 -12.64 19.16
CA SER A 147 -6.13 -11.91 19.75
C SER A 147 -6.35 -10.53 19.09
N ILE A 148 -5.27 -9.94 18.57
CA ILE A 148 -5.30 -8.69 17.80
C ILE A 148 -5.54 -9.00 16.32
N ALA A 149 -4.78 -9.94 15.74
CA ALA A 149 -4.79 -10.21 14.30
C ALA A 149 -6.12 -10.73 13.78
N PHE A 150 -6.87 -11.49 14.59
CA PHE A 150 -8.15 -12.07 14.20
C PHE A 150 -9.36 -11.19 14.54
N ASN A 151 -9.10 -10.07 15.20
CA ASN A 151 -10.14 -9.09 15.47
C ASN A 151 -10.20 -8.05 14.34
N TYR A 152 -11.12 -7.09 14.46
CA TYR A 152 -11.19 -5.99 13.51
C TYR A 152 -9.91 -5.14 13.54
N GLY A 153 -9.53 -4.64 12.37
CA GLY A 153 -8.37 -3.77 12.16
C GLY A 153 -8.74 -2.40 11.59
N GLN A 154 -7.73 -1.52 11.51
CA GLN A 154 -7.86 -0.27 10.77
C GLN A 154 -7.78 -0.52 9.27
N ALA A 155 -8.38 0.38 8.48
CA ALA A 155 -8.40 0.27 7.02
C ALA A 155 -7.01 0.45 6.41
N THR A 156 -6.10 1.12 7.13
CA THR A 156 -4.71 1.28 6.73
C THR A 156 -3.88 0.00 6.92
N GLY A 157 -4.38 -0.96 7.71
CA GLY A 157 -3.64 -2.16 8.09
C GLY A 157 -3.18 -2.15 9.55
N SER A 158 -2.50 -3.22 9.97
CA SER A 158 -1.95 -3.29 11.32
C SER A 158 -0.69 -2.43 11.46
N PRO A 159 -0.44 -1.82 12.63
CA PRO A 159 0.75 -0.98 12.83
C PRO A 159 2.07 -1.71 12.55
N GLN A 160 2.13 -3.01 12.83
CA GLN A 160 3.31 -3.84 12.64
C GLN A 160 3.67 -4.00 11.16
N MET A 161 2.66 -4.27 10.32
CA MET A 161 2.86 -4.40 8.87
C MET A 161 3.03 -3.03 8.22
N MET A 162 2.28 -2.02 8.67
CA MET A 162 2.46 -0.62 8.24
C MET A 162 3.89 -0.12 8.47
N ARG A 163 4.49 -0.42 9.63
CA ARG A 163 5.90 -0.10 9.92
C ARG A 163 6.82 -0.72 8.89
N TRP A 164 6.70 -2.04 8.70
CA TRP A 164 7.56 -2.78 7.78
C TRP A 164 7.45 -2.25 6.34
N VAL A 165 6.24 -2.04 5.83
CA VAL A 165 6.02 -1.53 4.47
C VAL A 165 6.51 -0.08 4.33
N THR A 166 6.28 0.78 5.34
CA THR A 166 6.76 2.16 5.32
C THR A 166 8.29 2.21 5.26
N GLU A 167 8.97 1.48 6.13
CA GLU A 167 10.43 1.42 6.15
C GLU A 167 11.00 0.81 4.87
N HIS A 168 10.34 -0.22 4.32
CA HIS A 168 10.71 -0.78 3.02
C HIS A 168 10.63 0.27 1.90
N VAL A 169 9.58 1.11 1.90
CA VAL A 169 9.44 2.18 0.91
C VAL A 169 10.54 3.24 1.05
N ASP A 170 10.89 3.64 2.28
CA ASP A 170 12.02 4.55 2.53
C ASP A 170 13.35 3.95 2.05
N LEU A 171 13.56 2.65 2.28
CA LEU A 171 14.80 1.96 1.93
C LEU A 171 14.97 1.81 0.42
N VAL A 172 13.91 1.40 -0.28
CA VAL A 172 13.98 1.00 -1.70
C VAL A 172 13.67 2.15 -2.65
N TYR A 173 12.69 3.01 -2.32
CA TYR A 173 12.19 4.03 -3.24
C TYR A 173 12.53 5.46 -2.82
N ASN A 174 12.68 5.73 -1.51
CA ASN A 174 13.02 7.05 -0.96
C ASN A 174 12.23 8.22 -1.59
N PRO A 175 10.89 8.27 -1.43
CA PRO A 175 10.05 9.23 -2.15
C PRO A 175 10.52 10.69 -1.98
N PRO A 176 10.56 11.52 -3.05
CA PRO A 176 11.14 12.86 -3.01
C PRO A 176 10.20 13.95 -2.48
N TYR A 177 9.14 13.58 -1.77
CA TYR A 177 8.18 14.48 -1.12
C TYR A 177 7.93 14.00 0.32
N ALA A 178 7.42 14.85 1.21
CA ALA A 178 7.38 14.56 2.65
C ALA A 178 6.13 13.78 3.11
N ASP A 179 4.98 14.05 2.49
CA ASP A 179 3.65 13.58 2.88
C ASP A 179 3.17 12.34 2.10
N TRP A 180 4.09 11.52 1.59
CA TRP A 180 3.74 10.20 1.03
C TRP A 180 3.16 9.28 2.10
N ALA A 181 2.37 8.26 1.74
CA ALA A 181 1.89 7.30 2.72
C ALA A 181 1.69 5.94 2.06
N VAL A 182 1.65 4.90 2.89
CA VAL A 182 1.25 3.56 2.48
C VAL A 182 -0.09 3.20 3.11
N CYS A 183 -0.81 2.31 2.44
CA CYS A 183 -2.06 1.74 2.93
C CYS A 183 -2.06 0.27 2.49
N LEU A 184 -2.28 -0.66 3.42
CA LEU A 184 -2.41 -2.05 3.04
C LEU A 184 -3.67 -2.26 2.20
N THR A 185 -3.57 -3.16 1.23
CA THR A 185 -4.67 -3.50 0.33
C THR A 185 -4.89 -5.01 0.32
N VAL A 186 -5.98 -5.43 -0.30
CA VAL A 186 -6.26 -6.86 -0.56
C VAL A 186 -5.60 -7.34 -1.86
N GLY A 187 -4.59 -6.62 -2.36
CA GLY A 187 -3.88 -6.88 -3.61
C GLY A 187 -4.08 -5.80 -4.67
N SER A 188 -3.20 -5.79 -5.68
CA SER A 188 -3.15 -4.76 -6.72
C SER A 188 -4.44 -4.64 -7.54
N THR A 189 -5.16 -5.74 -7.78
CA THR A 189 -6.45 -5.71 -8.51
C THR A 189 -7.51 -4.92 -7.74
N GLY A 190 -7.64 -5.15 -6.43
CA GLY A 190 -8.56 -4.38 -5.58
C GLY A 190 -8.12 -2.93 -5.42
N ALA A 191 -6.81 -2.68 -5.33
CA ALA A 191 -6.26 -1.32 -5.28
C ALA A 191 -6.53 -0.54 -6.57
N LEU A 192 -6.43 -1.20 -7.73
CA LEU A 192 -6.72 -0.60 -9.03
C LEU A 192 -8.20 -0.23 -9.15
N GLU A 193 -9.12 -1.13 -8.77
CA GLU A 193 -10.56 -0.86 -8.74
C GLU A 193 -10.88 0.37 -7.87
N GLN A 194 -10.32 0.44 -6.67
CA GLN A 194 -10.52 1.57 -5.75
C GLN A 194 -9.93 2.87 -6.31
N THR A 195 -8.77 2.80 -6.96
CA THR A 195 -8.11 3.98 -7.57
C THR A 195 -8.97 4.57 -8.69
N VAL A 196 -9.57 3.72 -9.52
CA VAL A 196 -10.47 4.15 -10.61
C VAL A 196 -11.71 4.82 -10.02
N ARG A 197 -12.33 4.22 -9.01
CA ARG A 197 -13.47 4.85 -8.32
C ARG A 197 -13.09 6.15 -7.64
N MET A 198 -11.84 6.27 -7.20
CA MET A 198 -11.34 7.47 -6.53
C MET A 198 -11.11 8.62 -7.51
N LEU A 199 -10.59 8.34 -8.71
CA LEU A 199 -10.06 9.36 -9.62
C LEU A 199 -10.86 9.51 -10.92
N CYS A 200 -11.80 8.62 -11.21
CA CYS A 200 -12.60 8.65 -12.42
C CYS A 200 -14.09 8.69 -12.11
N ASP A 201 -14.81 9.47 -12.89
CA ASP A 201 -16.26 9.64 -12.84
C ASP A 201 -16.85 9.42 -14.25
N ARG A 202 -17.54 8.29 -14.42
CA ARG A 202 -18.16 7.93 -15.69
C ARG A 202 -19.20 8.96 -16.16
N PHE A 203 -19.86 9.67 -15.24
CA PHE A 203 -20.86 10.68 -15.58
C PHE A 203 -20.22 11.97 -16.09
N LYS A 204 -18.92 12.14 -15.83
CA LYS A 204 -18.10 13.18 -16.44
C LYS A 204 -17.42 12.68 -17.73
N ASN A 205 -17.66 11.45 -18.19
CA ASN A 205 -16.91 10.82 -19.28
C ASN A 205 -15.38 10.81 -19.04
N ASP A 206 -14.95 10.60 -17.79
CA ASP A 206 -13.53 10.42 -17.49
C ASP A 206 -12.95 9.20 -18.20
N SER A 207 -11.65 9.27 -18.47
CA SER A 207 -10.91 8.28 -19.25
C SER A 207 -9.53 8.05 -18.66
N VAL A 208 -8.95 6.88 -18.90
CA VAL A 208 -7.61 6.49 -18.45
C VAL A 208 -6.70 6.31 -19.66
N LEU A 209 -5.47 6.82 -19.57
CA LEU A 209 -4.41 6.47 -20.52
C LEU A 209 -3.78 5.14 -20.11
N THR A 210 -3.58 4.27 -21.10
CA THR A 210 -2.85 3.01 -20.91
C THR A 210 -1.73 2.91 -21.92
N GLU A 211 -0.84 1.95 -21.73
CA GLU A 211 -0.03 1.39 -22.81
C GLU A 211 -0.93 0.87 -23.95
N GLU A 212 -0.44 0.91 -25.19
CA GLU A 212 -1.15 0.38 -26.36
C GLU A 212 -1.48 -1.10 -26.19
N TYR A 213 -0.51 -1.87 -25.67
CA TYR A 213 -0.70 -3.25 -25.23
C TYR A 213 -0.51 -3.27 -23.72
N THR A 214 -1.60 -3.46 -22.99
CA THR A 214 -1.61 -3.38 -21.53
C THR A 214 -2.18 -4.63 -20.87
N PHE A 215 -2.11 -4.68 -19.54
CA PHE A 215 -2.59 -5.79 -18.75
C PHE A 215 -4.11 -6.00 -18.90
N ALA A 216 -4.53 -7.17 -19.38
CA ALA A 216 -5.94 -7.47 -19.69
C ALA A 216 -6.88 -7.23 -18.51
N THR A 217 -6.50 -7.65 -17.28
CA THR A 217 -7.35 -7.45 -16.10
C THR A 217 -7.49 -5.97 -15.71
N ALA A 218 -6.55 -5.10 -16.07
CA ALA A 218 -6.75 -3.66 -15.90
C ALA A 218 -7.89 -3.16 -16.80
N MET A 219 -7.92 -3.60 -18.06
CA MET A 219 -9.01 -3.28 -18.99
C MET A 219 -10.36 -3.82 -18.50
N GLU A 220 -10.37 -5.07 -18.01
CA GLU A 220 -11.55 -5.70 -17.41
C GLU A 220 -11.99 -5.02 -16.09
N THR A 221 -11.10 -4.26 -15.45
CA THR A 221 -11.44 -3.42 -14.28
C THR A 221 -12.06 -2.08 -14.71
N PHE A 222 -11.57 -1.47 -15.78
CA PHE A 222 -12.00 -0.13 -16.23
C PHE A 222 -13.34 -0.15 -16.97
N VAL A 223 -13.49 -1.07 -17.94
CA VAL A 223 -14.63 -1.08 -18.86
C VAL A 223 -15.99 -1.24 -18.13
N PRO A 224 -16.16 -2.16 -17.16
CA PRO A 224 -17.43 -2.31 -16.44
C PRO A 224 -17.81 -1.10 -15.60
N GLN A 225 -16.83 -0.29 -15.18
CA GLN A 225 -17.07 0.96 -14.47
C GLN A 225 -17.51 2.11 -15.40
N GLY A 226 -17.53 1.87 -16.72
CA GLY A 226 -17.86 2.88 -17.73
C GLY A 226 -16.72 3.86 -18.02
N ILE A 227 -15.48 3.47 -17.70
CA ILE A 227 -14.30 4.30 -17.91
C ILE A 227 -13.66 3.93 -19.25
N LYS A 228 -13.51 4.94 -20.13
CA LYS A 228 -12.87 4.75 -21.43
C LYS A 228 -11.35 4.65 -21.25
N THR A 229 -10.71 3.97 -22.20
CA THR A 229 -9.27 3.74 -22.20
C THR A 229 -8.68 4.20 -23.52
N PHE A 230 -7.52 4.85 -23.46
CA PHE A 230 -6.83 5.33 -24.64
C PHE A 230 -5.37 4.89 -24.61
N GLY A 231 -4.99 4.01 -25.54
CA GLY A 231 -3.65 3.47 -25.64
C GLY A 231 -2.64 4.49 -26.17
N VAL A 232 -1.53 4.65 -25.46
CA VAL A 232 -0.34 5.40 -25.88
C VAL A 232 0.61 4.44 -26.59
N LYS A 233 1.13 4.84 -27.75
CA LYS A 233 2.09 4.06 -28.53
C LYS A 233 3.33 3.71 -27.71
N MET A 234 3.93 2.58 -28.07
CA MET A 234 5.07 2.01 -27.37
C MET A 234 6.18 1.62 -28.34
N ASP A 235 7.40 1.49 -27.81
CA ASP A 235 8.51 0.80 -28.45
C ASP A 235 8.99 -0.38 -27.57
N GLU A 236 10.19 -0.91 -27.83
CA GLU A 236 10.78 -2.02 -27.07
C GLU A 236 11.17 -1.67 -25.63
N GLU A 237 11.23 -0.39 -25.27
CA GLU A 237 11.50 0.10 -23.91
C GLU A 237 10.23 0.52 -23.17
N GLY A 238 9.08 0.56 -23.85
CA GLY A 238 7.76 0.79 -23.26
C GLY A 238 7.03 1.99 -23.85
N LEU A 239 6.24 2.68 -23.02
CA LEU A 239 5.40 3.81 -23.42
C LEU A 239 6.22 4.99 -23.98
N LEU A 240 5.82 5.50 -25.14
CA LEU A 240 6.47 6.65 -25.80
C LEU A 240 5.99 8.00 -25.23
N PRO A 241 6.85 8.78 -24.55
CA PRO A 241 6.45 10.06 -23.97
C PRO A 241 6.02 11.09 -25.02
N SER A 242 6.65 11.09 -26.20
CA SER A 242 6.31 11.99 -27.32
C SER A 242 4.90 11.75 -27.85
N HIS A 243 4.47 10.49 -27.92
CA HIS A 243 3.10 10.15 -28.31
C HIS A 243 2.10 10.52 -27.21
N MET A 244 2.45 10.32 -25.93
CA MET A 244 1.61 10.77 -24.82
C MET A 244 1.39 12.28 -24.84
N ASP A 245 2.46 13.06 -25.06
CA ASP A 245 2.39 14.52 -25.18
C ASP A 245 1.49 14.94 -26.35
N HIS A 246 1.66 14.31 -27.51
CA HIS A 246 0.79 14.54 -28.67
C HIS A 246 -0.69 14.26 -28.36
N VAL A 247 -0.99 13.15 -27.70
CA VAL A 247 -2.37 12.78 -27.30
C VAL A 247 -2.98 13.82 -26.37
N LEU A 248 -2.22 14.31 -25.39
CA LEU A 248 -2.70 15.30 -24.42
C LEU A 248 -2.81 16.70 -25.04
N ALA A 249 -1.87 17.10 -25.89
CA ALA A 249 -1.86 18.40 -26.56
C ALA A 249 -2.96 18.53 -27.63
N THR A 250 -3.46 17.42 -28.16
CA THR A 250 -4.54 17.37 -29.17
C THR A 250 -5.87 16.87 -28.59
N TRP A 251 -5.99 16.86 -27.26
CA TRP A 251 -7.19 16.37 -26.58
C TRP A 251 -8.35 17.36 -26.71
N ASP A 252 -9.54 16.88 -27.10
CA ASP A 252 -10.76 17.67 -27.06
C ASP A 252 -11.34 17.62 -25.64
N GLU A 253 -11.23 18.72 -24.89
CA GLU A 253 -11.75 18.82 -23.53
C GLU A 253 -13.29 18.73 -23.46
N GLY A 254 -14.00 19.21 -24.49
CA GLY A 254 -15.46 19.22 -24.52
C GLY A 254 -16.02 17.83 -24.81
N ALA A 255 -15.44 17.13 -25.77
CA ALA A 255 -15.81 15.76 -26.11
C ALA A 255 -15.14 14.71 -25.19
N ARG A 256 -14.11 15.11 -24.43
CA ARG A 256 -13.26 14.25 -23.59
C ARG A 256 -12.76 13.02 -24.34
N MET A 257 -12.21 13.26 -25.53
CA MET A 257 -11.66 12.26 -26.44
C MET A 257 -10.56 12.88 -27.30
N ARG A 258 -9.82 12.05 -28.04
CA ARG A 258 -8.86 12.54 -29.04
C ARG A 258 -9.60 13.26 -30.17
N VAL A 259 -9.06 14.39 -30.62
CA VAL A 259 -9.46 14.98 -31.91
C VAL A 259 -8.97 14.07 -33.02
N THR A 260 -9.86 13.31 -33.63
CA THR A 260 -9.51 12.56 -34.84
C THR A 260 -9.54 13.52 -36.03
N SER A 261 -8.38 13.90 -36.55
CA SER A 261 -8.32 14.48 -37.89
C SER A 261 -8.76 13.38 -38.88
N SER A 262 -9.97 13.54 -39.44
CA SER A 262 -10.65 12.67 -40.41
C SER A 262 -11.43 11.48 -39.86
N GLY A 263 -12.71 11.42 -40.25
CA GLY A 263 -13.64 10.35 -39.93
C GLY A 263 -13.30 9.06 -40.65
N LEU A 264 -12.56 8.19 -40.00
CA LEU A 264 -12.54 6.76 -40.29
C LEU A 264 -12.96 6.02 -39.03
N SER A 265 -14.24 5.64 -39.03
CA SER A 265 -14.78 4.59 -38.20
C SER A 265 -14.00 3.30 -38.44
N THR A 266 -13.47 2.71 -37.38
CA THR A 266 -13.65 1.30 -36.97
C THR A 266 -13.07 1.14 -35.58
#